data_AF-A0A358D8V9-F1
#
_entry.id   AF-A0A358D8V9-F1
#
_cell.length_a   1.000
_cell.length_b   1.000
_cell.length_c   1.000
_cell.angle_alpha   90.00
_cell.angle_beta   90.00
_cell.angle_gamma   90.00
#
_symmetry.space_group_name_H-M   'P 1'
#
loop_
_entity.id
_entity.type
_entity.pdbx_description
1 polymer ?
#
loop_
_entity_poly.entity_id
_entity_poly.type
_entity_poly.pdbx_seq_one_letter_code
_entity_poly.pdbx_strand_id
1 'polypeptide(L)'
;LINLDFADVKSVMQGAGSALMGIGSARGADRAIKAAELAVESPLLEASIEGAHGVLLSIQGGSNLGIFEINDAAQLVKEAAHPEANIIFGTVIDDTLGDEVRVTVIAAGFDGGEPQARPDATPVVRREPVEQRAAADSEDEPQRPEQLAPVPSISDAAFDSAFGDDDLDIPDFLK
;
A
#
# COMPACT_ATOMS: atom_id res chain seq x y z
N LEU A 1 -5.46 -5.67 22.45
CA LEU A 1 -4.26 -5.43 21.62
C LEU A 1 -3.52 -6.74 21.47
N ILE A 2 -3.31 -7.19 20.25
CA ILE A 2 -2.58 -8.41 19.90
C ILE A 2 -1.45 -7.95 19.00
N ASN A 3 -0.22 -8.02 19.51
CA ASN A 3 0.92 -7.51 18.79
C ASN A 3 1.45 -8.57 17.82
N LEU A 4 1.73 -8.16 16.60
CA LEU A 4 2.53 -8.93 15.65
C LEU A 4 3.99 -8.60 15.91
N ASP A 5 4.83 -9.59 16.18
CA ASP A 5 6.25 -9.35 16.38
C ASP A 5 7.07 -9.59 15.10
N PHE A 6 8.35 -9.23 15.13
CA PHE A 6 9.20 -9.36 13.94
C PHE A 6 9.55 -10.83 13.64
N ALA A 7 9.56 -11.72 14.64
CA ALA A 7 9.83 -13.13 14.43
C ALA A 7 8.68 -13.78 13.65
N ASP A 8 7.45 -13.42 13.98
CA ASP A 8 6.23 -13.79 13.27
C ASP A 8 6.27 -13.36 11.81
N VAL A 9 6.53 -12.07 11.55
CA VAL A 9 6.65 -11.53 10.18
C VAL A 9 7.73 -12.27 9.41
N LYS A 10 8.89 -12.50 10.03
CA LYS A 10 10.00 -13.23 9.41
C LYS A 10 9.62 -14.67 9.09
N SER A 11 8.91 -15.35 9.98
CA SER A 11 8.48 -16.74 9.77
C SER A 11 7.58 -16.92 8.54
N VAL A 12 6.77 -15.89 8.22
CA VAL A 12 5.82 -15.90 7.10
C VAL A 12 6.45 -15.36 5.82
N MET A 13 7.30 -14.33 5.90
CA MET A 13 7.84 -13.63 4.73
C MET A 13 9.19 -14.19 4.26
N GLN A 14 9.98 -14.82 5.13
CA GLN A 14 11.34 -15.24 4.78
C GLN A 14 11.32 -16.41 3.80
N GLY A 15 11.87 -16.20 2.60
CA GLY A 15 11.95 -17.23 1.57
C GLY A 15 10.60 -17.58 0.92
N ALA A 16 9.55 -16.80 1.20
CA ALA A 16 8.19 -17.02 0.72
C ALA A 16 8.02 -16.73 -0.79
N GLY A 17 9.04 -16.12 -1.42
CA GLY A 17 8.99 -15.73 -2.82
C GLY A 17 8.08 -14.53 -3.01
N SER A 18 7.09 -14.68 -3.87
CA SER A 18 6.13 -13.63 -4.18
C SER A 18 5.14 -13.42 -3.03
N ALA A 19 4.69 -12.17 -2.88
CA ALA A 19 3.66 -11.77 -1.93
C ALA A 19 2.61 -10.91 -2.62
N LEU A 20 1.39 -10.97 -2.10
CA LEU A 20 0.27 -10.14 -2.49
C LEU A 20 -0.25 -9.35 -1.29
N MET A 21 -0.73 -8.14 -1.55
CA MET A 21 -1.28 -7.27 -0.52
C MET A 21 -2.69 -6.80 -0.90
N GLY A 22 -3.63 -7.01 0.00
CA GLY A 22 -5.02 -6.60 -0.11
C GLY A 22 -5.39 -5.67 1.03
N ILE A 23 -6.12 -4.60 0.73
CA ILE A 23 -6.55 -3.62 1.73
C ILE A 23 -8.06 -3.41 1.58
N GLY A 24 -8.76 -3.40 2.71
CA GLY A 24 -10.19 -3.15 2.79
C GLY A 24 -10.54 -2.30 4.00
N SER A 25 -11.61 -1.52 3.91
CA SER A 25 -12.10 -0.68 4.99
C SER A 25 -13.61 -0.67 5.00
N ALA A 26 -14.22 -0.75 6.18
CA ALA A 26 -15.68 -0.67 6.32
C ALA A 26 -16.08 -0.03 7.65
N ARG A 27 -17.35 0.35 7.75
CA ARG A 27 -17.98 1.01 8.90
C ARG A 27 -19.32 0.35 9.24
N GLY A 28 -19.81 0.61 10.44
CA GLY A 28 -21.12 0.14 10.90
C GLY A 28 -21.14 -1.33 11.33
N ALA A 29 -22.30 -1.99 11.18
CA ALA A 29 -22.46 -3.40 11.51
C ALA A 29 -21.64 -4.30 10.58
N ASP A 30 -21.05 -5.34 11.15
CA ASP A 30 -20.21 -6.34 10.46
C ASP A 30 -19.00 -5.71 9.73
N ARG A 31 -18.56 -4.53 10.17
CA ARG A 31 -17.45 -3.77 9.57
C ARG A 31 -16.16 -4.59 9.47
N ALA A 32 -15.84 -5.45 10.43
CA ALA A 32 -14.62 -6.26 10.37
C ALA A 32 -14.70 -7.32 9.27
N ILE A 33 -15.83 -8.02 9.15
CA ILE A 33 -16.07 -9.03 8.10
C ILE A 33 -16.03 -8.36 6.74
N LYS A 34 -16.77 -7.26 6.55
CA LYS A 34 -16.81 -6.52 5.28
C LYS A 34 -15.45 -5.96 4.89
N ALA A 35 -14.69 -5.43 5.85
CA ALA A 35 -13.34 -4.94 5.59
C ALA A 35 -12.39 -6.09 5.18
N ALA A 36 -12.54 -7.26 5.79
CA ALA A 36 -11.76 -8.45 5.42
C ALA A 36 -12.13 -8.96 4.02
N GLU A 37 -13.42 -9.04 3.69
CA GLU A 37 -13.93 -9.38 2.36
C GLU A 37 -13.34 -8.45 1.28
N LEU A 38 -13.44 -7.13 1.50
CA LEU A 38 -12.84 -6.13 0.61
C LEU A 38 -11.32 -6.26 0.49
N ALA A 39 -10.63 -6.68 1.56
CA ALA A 39 -9.20 -6.90 1.52
C ALA A 39 -8.84 -8.13 0.68
N VAL A 40 -9.56 -9.24 0.82
CA VAL A 40 -9.36 -10.49 0.07
C VAL A 40 -9.72 -10.33 -1.42
N GLU A 41 -10.72 -9.50 -1.72
CA GLU A 41 -11.17 -9.24 -3.08
C GLU A 41 -10.50 -8.01 -3.72
N SER A 42 -9.61 -7.33 -2.99
CA SER A 42 -9.05 -6.02 -3.36
C SER A 42 -8.47 -6.00 -4.78
N PRO A 43 -8.73 -4.95 -5.59
CA PRO A 43 -8.17 -4.81 -6.94
C PRO A 43 -6.64 -4.70 -6.99
N LEU A 44 -5.98 -4.43 -5.85
CA LEU A 44 -4.53 -4.46 -5.72
C LEU A 44 -3.96 -5.88 -5.79
N LEU A 45 -4.81 -6.89 -5.59
CA LEU A 45 -4.48 -8.28 -5.77
C LEU A 45 -4.60 -8.62 -7.26
N GLU A 46 -3.47 -8.67 -7.95
CA GLU A 46 -3.39 -9.14 -9.35
C GLU A 46 -3.78 -10.63 -9.49
N ALA A 47 -3.90 -11.34 -8.37
CA ALA A 47 -4.10 -12.77 -8.24
C ALA A 47 -4.97 -13.12 -7.02
N SER A 48 -5.42 -14.37 -6.92
CA SER A 48 -6.13 -14.84 -5.71
C SER A 48 -5.15 -15.00 -4.54
N ILE A 49 -5.63 -14.85 -3.30
CA ILE A 49 -4.83 -15.24 -2.11
C ILE A 49 -4.89 -16.75 -1.85
N GLU A 50 -5.69 -17.47 -2.63
CA GLU A 50 -5.76 -18.93 -2.62
C GLU A 50 -4.37 -19.55 -2.88
N GLY A 51 -4.03 -20.59 -2.12
CA GLY A 51 -2.73 -21.26 -2.22
C GLY A 51 -1.58 -20.57 -1.47
N ALA A 52 -1.83 -19.45 -0.78
CA ALA A 52 -0.84 -18.87 0.13
C ALA A 52 -0.69 -19.72 1.41
N HIS A 53 0.52 -20.20 1.68
CA HIS A 53 0.86 -20.94 2.90
C HIS A 53 1.13 -20.03 4.11
N GLY A 54 1.31 -18.73 3.89
CA GLY A 54 1.57 -17.76 4.94
C GLY A 54 0.76 -16.49 4.75
N VAL A 55 0.05 -16.06 5.79
CA VAL A 55 -0.77 -14.85 5.75
C VAL A 55 -0.52 -13.99 6.99
N LEU A 56 -0.25 -12.71 6.76
CA LEU A 56 -0.25 -11.68 7.79
C LEU A 56 -1.54 -10.87 7.67
N LEU A 57 -2.29 -10.79 8.77
CA LEU A 57 -3.54 -10.05 8.87
C LEU A 57 -3.37 -8.91 9.86
N SER A 58 -3.48 -7.66 9.41
CA SER A 58 -3.49 -6.50 10.29
C SER A 58 -4.89 -5.90 10.32
N ILE A 59 -5.45 -5.75 11.53
CA ILE A 59 -6.76 -5.14 11.74
C ILE A 59 -6.57 -3.87 12.56
N GLN A 60 -7.00 -2.74 12.03
CA GLN A 60 -6.97 -1.45 12.69
C GLN A 60 -8.39 -0.97 12.94
N GLY A 61 -8.67 -0.45 14.13
CA GLY A 61 -9.97 0.10 14.48
C GLY A 61 -9.92 0.92 15.75
N GLY A 62 -11.00 1.62 16.07
CA GLY A 62 -11.12 2.36 17.32
C GLY A 62 -11.10 1.46 18.56
N SER A 63 -11.04 2.06 19.75
CA SER A 63 -11.11 1.35 21.04
C SER A 63 -12.37 0.48 21.24
N ASN A 64 -13.37 0.62 20.37
CA ASN A 64 -14.59 -0.19 20.35
C ASN A 64 -14.47 -1.49 19.51
N LEU A 65 -13.29 -1.82 18.97
CA LEU A 65 -13.07 -3.05 18.20
C LEU A 65 -13.10 -4.28 19.12
N GLY A 66 -14.10 -5.14 18.92
CA GLY A 66 -14.32 -6.33 19.73
C GLY A 66 -13.50 -7.55 19.29
N ILE A 67 -13.22 -8.47 20.22
CA ILE A 67 -12.53 -9.74 19.92
C ILE A 67 -13.32 -10.65 18.97
N PHE A 68 -14.65 -10.60 19.01
CA PHE A 68 -15.51 -11.36 18.11
C PHE A 68 -15.37 -10.85 16.66
N GLU A 69 -15.40 -9.53 16.47
CA GLU A 69 -15.19 -8.91 15.16
C GLU A 69 -13.83 -9.30 14.54
N ILE A 70 -12.78 -9.33 15.37
CA ILE A 70 -11.44 -9.77 14.97
C ILE A 70 -11.44 -11.26 14.57
N ASN A 71 -12.14 -12.11 15.33
CA ASN A 71 -12.24 -13.54 15.04
C ASN A 71 -12.95 -13.79 13.69
N ASP A 72 -14.08 -13.12 13.47
CA ASP A 72 -14.86 -13.30 12.24
C ASP A 72 -14.06 -12.88 11.00
N ALA A 73 -13.34 -11.75 11.08
CA ALA A 73 -12.43 -11.32 10.01
C ALA A 73 -11.30 -12.33 9.77
N ALA A 74 -10.72 -12.90 10.83
CA ALA A 74 -9.66 -13.90 10.71
C ALA A 74 -10.17 -15.22 10.11
N GLN A 75 -11.39 -15.65 10.44
CA GLN A 75 -11.99 -16.84 9.84
C GLN A 75 -12.23 -16.65 8.34
N LEU A 76 -12.75 -15.50 7.91
CA LEU A 76 -12.96 -15.20 6.49
C LEU A 76 -11.64 -15.31 5.70
N VAL A 77 -10.57 -14.72 6.22
CA VAL A 77 -9.24 -14.79 5.58
C VAL A 77 -8.71 -16.23 5.56
N LYS A 78 -8.97 -17.00 6.62
CA LYS A 78 -8.58 -18.41 6.69
C LYS A 78 -9.29 -19.28 5.66
N GLU A 79 -10.57 -19.04 5.43
CA GLU A 79 -11.36 -19.77 4.42
C GLU A 79 -10.92 -19.45 2.99
N ALA A 80 -10.36 -18.27 2.75
CA ALA A 80 -9.87 -17.85 1.44
C ALA A 80 -8.41 -18.26 1.14
N ALA A 81 -7.62 -18.61 2.16
CA ALA A 81 -6.22 -19.01 2.04
C ALA A 81 -6.07 -20.54 1.91
N HIS A 82 -4.82 -21.05 1.89
CA HIS A 82 -4.57 -22.48 1.93
C HIS A 82 -5.07 -23.12 3.25
N PRO A 83 -5.65 -24.34 3.28
CA PRO A 83 -6.17 -24.96 4.51
C PRO A 83 -5.14 -25.12 5.64
N GLU A 84 -3.88 -25.33 5.26
CA GLU A 84 -2.73 -25.45 6.16
C GLU A 84 -1.94 -24.13 6.30
N ALA A 85 -2.51 -23.00 5.87
CA ALA A 85 -1.83 -21.71 5.93
C ALA A 85 -1.54 -21.30 7.38
N ASN A 86 -0.32 -20.82 7.63
CA ASN A 86 0.02 -20.15 8.87
C ASN A 86 -0.48 -18.70 8.82
N ILE A 87 -1.49 -18.39 9.63
CA ILE A 87 -2.13 -17.07 9.67
C ILE A 87 -1.76 -16.38 10.96
N ILE A 88 -1.08 -15.24 10.85
CA ILE A 88 -0.70 -14.41 11.99
C ILE A 88 -1.47 -13.10 11.93
N PHE A 89 -2.25 -12.83 12.96
CA PHE A 89 -3.08 -11.62 13.03
C PHE A 89 -2.58 -10.66 14.10
N GLY A 90 -2.45 -9.39 13.73
CA GLY A 90 -2.14 -8.28 14.61
C GLY A 90 -3.30 -7.29 14.68
N THR A 91 -3.45 -6.62 15.81
CA THR A 91 -4.46 -5.57 16.00
C THR A 91 -3.83 -4.28 16.47
N VAL A 92 -4.22 -3.18 15.83
CA VAL A 92 -3.79 -1.83 16.18
C VAL A 92 -5.02 -1.03 16.57
N ILE A 93 -5.00 -0.43 17.75
CA ILE A 93 -6.06 0.48 18.18
C ILE A 93 -5.68 1.89 17.71
N ASP A 94 -6.56 2.50 16.92
CA ASP A 94 -6.45 3.87 16.44
C ASP A 94 -7.79 4.57 16.63
N ASP A 95 -7.88 5.38 17.68
CA ASP A 95 -9.11 6.11 18.04
C ASP A 95 -9.51 7.17 17.00
N THR A 96 -8.60 7.54 16.08
CA THR A 96 -8.92 8.46 14.99
C THR A 96 -9.81 7.84 13.92
N LEU A 97 -9.89 6.50 13.86
CA LEU A 97 -10.76 5.76 12.93
C LEU A 97 -12.24 5.81 13.33
N GLY A 98 -12.56 6.12 14.59
CA GLY A 98 -13.93 6.18 15.07
C GLY A 98 -14.65 4.84 14.96
N ASP A 99 -15.58 4.73 14.01
CA ASP A 99 -16.34 3.51 13.72
C ASP A 99 -15.79 2.69 12.55
N GLU A 100 -14.73 3.16 11.90
CA GLU A 100 -14.06 2.49 10.78
C GLU A 100 -13.15 1.36 11.27
N VAL A 101 -13.17 0.26 10.53
CA VAL A 101 -12.18 -0.81 10.62
C VAL A 101 -11.46 -0.92 9.30
N ARG A 102 -10.12 -0.95 9.36
CA ARG A 102 -9.25 -1.21 8.22
C ARG A 102 -8.59 -2.57 8.38
N VAL A 103 -8.62 -3.36 7.32
CA VAL A 103 -8.01 -4.67 7.27
C VAL A 103 -6.97 -4.66 6.15
N THR A 104 -5.77 -5.13 6.48
CA THR A 104 -4.69 -5.37 5.54
C THR A 104 -4.33 -6.85 5.58
N VAL A 105 -4.35 -7.49 4.43
CA VAL A 105 -3.95 -8.88 4.24
C VAL A 105 -2.68 -8.90 3.42
N ILE A 106 -1.65 -9.60 3.88
CA ILE A 106 -0.44 -9.88 3.13
C ILE A 106 -0.30 -11.39 3.01
N ALA A 107 -0.48 -11.92 1.81
CA ALA A 107 -0.41 -13.34 1.52
C ALA A 107 0.92 -13.65 0.82
N ALA A 108 1.63 -14.70 1.24
CA ALA A 108 2.90 -15.11 0.63
C ALA A 108 3.10 -16.62 0.74
N GLY A 109 4.15 -17.12 0.09
CA GLY A 109 4.44 -18.54 0.06
C GLY A 109 3.42 -19.27 -0.78
N PHE A 110 3.19 -18.79 -2.01
CA PHE A 110 2.27 -19.43 -2.96
C PHE A 110 2.88 -20.71 -3.53
N ASP A 111 2.02 -21.70 -3.80
CA ASP A 111 2.42 -22.92 -4.51
C ASP A 111 3.02 -22.58 -5.88
N GLY A 112 4.28 -22.96 -6.12
CA GLY A 112 5.00 -22.64 -7.35
C GLY A 112 5.74 -21.29 -7.34
N GLY A 113 5.71 -20.55 -6.23
CA GLY A 113 6.51 -19.34 -6.01
C GLY A 113 5.91 -18.04 -6.58
N GLU A 114 4.84 -18.15 -7.35
CA GLU A 114 4.10 -17.02 -7.91
C GLU A 114 2.59 -17.15 -7.64
N PRO A 115 1.87 -16.04 -7.40
CA PRO A 115 0.44 -16.08 -7.18
C PRO A 115 -0.31 -16.36 -8.49
N GLN A 116 -1.39 -17.16 -8.44
CA GLN A 116 -2.16 -17.46 -9.65
C GLN A 116 -3.03 -16.27 -10.08
N ALA A 117 -2.74 -15.73 -11.27
CA ALA A 117 -3.47 -14.61 -11.85
C ALA A 117 -4.97 -14.93 -11.97
N ARG A 118 -5.82 -13.95 -11.62
CA ARG A 118 -7.27 -14.08 -11.83
C ARG A 118 -7.57 -13.98 -13.32
N PRO A 119 -8.39 -14.88 -13.91
CA PRO A 119 -8.73 -14.83 -15.33
C PRO A 119 -9.43 -13.52 -15.75
N ASP A 120 -10.09 -12.83 -14.81
CA ASP A 120 -10.89 -11.62 -15.05
C ASP A 120 -10.19 -10.31 -14.65
N ALA A 121 -8.88 -10.33 -14.39
CA ALA A 121 -8.12 -9.11 -14.17
C ALA A 121 -8.13 -8.26 -15.46
N THR A 122 -9.08 -7.31 -15.53
CA THR A 122 -9.16 -6.37 -16.64
C THR A 122 -7.87 -5.54 -16.62
N PRO A 123 -7.09 -5.51 -17.71
CA PRO A 123 -5.86 -4.75 -17.72
C PRO A 123 -6.23 -3.28 -17.48
N VAL A 124 -5.65 -2.69 -16.43
CA VAL A 124 -5.77 -1.26 -16.17
C VAL A 124 -5.18 -0.57 -17.41
N VAL A 125 -6.06 -0.08 -18.27
CA VAL A 125 -5.67 0.60 -19.51
C VAL A 125 -4.82 1.80 -19.11
N ARG A 126 -3.53 1.70 -19.41
CA ARG A 126 -2.57 2.80 -19.29
C ARG A 126 -3.13 3.94 -20.14
N ARG A 127 -3.69 4.97 -19.50
CA ARG A 127 -4.19 6.14 -20.21
C ARG A 127 -3.00 6.82 -20.87
N GLU A 128 -2.90 6.72 -22.18
CA GLU A 128 -1.97 7.54 -22.95
C GLU A 128 -2.39 9.00 -22.84
N PRO A 129 -1.44 9.95 -22.77
CA PRO A 129 -1.75 11.38 -22.72
C PRO A 129 -2.45 11.77 -24.03
N VAL A 130 -3.68 12.26 -23.94
CA VAL A 130 -4.38 12.82 -25.10
C VAL A 130 -3.70 14.14 -25.46
N GLU A 131 -2.90 14.13 -26.52
CA GLU A 131 -2.40 15.34 -27.19
C GLU A 131 -3.60 16.16 -27.68
N GLN A 132 -3.90 17.21 -26.92
CA GLN A 132 -5.00 18.11 -27.20
C GLN A 132 -4.66 18.97 -28.41
N ARG A 133 -5.16 18.55 -29.57
CA ARG A 133 -5.13 19.31 -30.81
C ARG A 133 -6.01 20.56 -30.63
N ALA A 134 -5.36 21.69 -30.39
CA ALA A 134 -5.97 23.00 -30.39
C ALA A 134 -6.39 23.39 -31.83
N ALA A 135 -7.68 23.63 -32.04
CA ALA A 135 -8.19 24.39 -33.17
C ALA A 135 -8.56 25.79 -32.68
N ALA A 136 -7.98 26.78 -33.35
CA ALA A 136 -8.06 28.20 -33.07
C ALA A 136 -9.38 28.84 -33.52
N ASP A 137 -9.84 29.84 -32.77
CA ASP A 137 -10.26 31.17 -33.24
C ASP A 137 -10.66 32.02 -32.01
N SER A 138 -9.86 33.03 -31.64
CA SER A 138 -10.07 34.49 -31.90
C SER A 138 -11.05 35.13 -30.90
N GLU A 139 -10.86 36.28 -30.25
CA GLU A 139 -9.84 37.34 -30.12
C GLU A 139 -10.30 38.13 -28.87
N ASP A 140 -9.43 38.43 -27.90
CA ASP A 140 -9.56 39.63 -27.05
C ASP A 140 -8.21 39.94 -26.39
N GLU A 141 -7.61 41.06 -26.76
CA GLU A 141 -6.43 41.64 -26.08
C GLU A 141 -6.88 42.25 -24.74
N PRO A 142 -6.09 42.13 -23.65
CA PRO A 142 -5.09 43.20 -23.44
C PRO A 142 -3.80 42.81 -22.70
N GLN A 143 -2.76 43.57 -23.06
CA GLN A 143 -1.63 44.06 -22.26
C GLN A 143 -0.34 43.22 -22.12
N ARG A 144 0.74 43.96 -22.44
CA ARG A 144 2.15 43.60 -22.64
C ARG A 144 2.84 43.14 -21.34
N PRO A 145 3.84 42.24 -21.41
CA PRO A 145 4.39 41.52 -20.27
C PRO A 145 5.47 42.31 -19.52
N GLU A 146 5.42 42.28 -18.18
CA GLU A 146 6.62 42.52 -17.38
C GLU A 146 7.57 41.34 -17.52
N GLN A 147 8.81 41.69 -17.83
CA GLN A 147 9.90 40.84 -18.22
C GLN A 147 10.45 40.08 -17.00
N LEU A 148 10.20 38.77 -16.91
CA LEU A 148 10.92 37.90 -15.98
C LEU A 148 12.24 37.47 -16.62
N ALA A 149 13.33 37.74 -15.91
CA ALA A 149 14.70 37.43 -16.31
C ALA A 149 14.94 35.91 -16.48
N PRO A 150 15.95 35.49 -17.28
CA PRO A 150 16.26 34.08 -17.45
C PRO A 150 16.84 33.50 -16.17
N VAL A 151 16.29 32.37 -15.72
CA VAL A 151 16.87 31.55 -14.65
C VAL A 151 18.12 30.86 -15.20
N PRO A 152 19.29 30.94 -14.54
CA PRO A 152 20.50 30.32 -15.05
C PRO A 152 20.40 28.79 -14.97
N SER A 153 20.73 28.13 -16.08
CA SER A 153 20.88 26.68 -16.17
C SER A 153 22.14 26.25 -15.44
N ILE A 154 22.00 25.49 -14.37
CA ILE A 154 23.12 24.88 -13.66
C ILE A 154 23.51 23.61 -14.42
N SER A 155 24.74 23.58 -14.93
CA SER A 155 25.32 22.42 -15.63
C SER A 155 25.81 21.35 -14.65
N ASP A 156 25.62 20.08 -15.01
CA ASP A 156 25.97 18.85 -14.25
C ASP A 156 27.45 18.66 -13.85
N ALA A 157 28.32 19.62 -14.15
CA ALA A 157 29.76 19.56 -13.80
C ALA A 157 30.08 20.01 -12.37
N ALA A 158 29.10 20.46 -11.58
CA ALA A 158 29.33 20.99 -10.22
C ALA A 158 29.15 19.96 -9.08
N PHE A 159 28.63 18.76 -9.38
CA PHE A 159 28.36 17.75 -8.34
C PHE A 159 29.58 16.92 -7.91
N ASP A 160 30.67 16.93 -8.69
CA ASP A 160 31.85 16.07 -8.46
C ASP A 160 32.96 16.74 -7.64
N SER A 161 32.76 17.98 -7.19
CA SER A 161 33.76 18.74 -6.41
C SER A 161 33.37 19.03 -4.96
N ALA A 162 32.18 18.60 -4.53
CA ALA A 162 31.66 18.87 -3.18
C ALA A 162 32.00 17.78 -2.14
N PHE A 163 32.69 16.71 -2.53
CA PHE A 163 33.18 15.65 -1.64
C PHE A 163 34.71 15.57 -1.67
N GLY A 164 35.38 16.73 -1.74
CA GLY A 164 36.79 16.81 -1.40
C GLY A 164 36.97 16.60 0.10
N ASP A 165 37.77 15.61 0.47
CA ASP A 165 38.26 15.40 1.84
C ASP A 165 38.90 16.70 2.35
N ASP A 166 38.20 17.43 3.22
CA ASP A 166 38.69 18.25 4.34
C ASP A 166 37.61 19.29 4.72
N ASP A 167 37.19 19.29 5.99
CA ASP A 167 36.22 20.18 6.67
C ASP A 167 34.69 19.93 6.52
N LEU A 168 34.22 18.80 7.07
CA LEU A 168 32.81 18.60 7.41
C LEU A 168 32.48 19.20 8.80
N ASP A 169 32.07 20.47 8.84
CA ASP A 169 31.47 21.06 10.04
C ASP A 169 30.07 20.46 10.29
N ILE A 170 29.99 19.56 11.28
CA ILE A 170 28.72 19.00 11.75
C ILE A 170 27.93 20.12 12.45
N PRO A 171 26.74 20.49 11.95
CA PRO A 171 25.93 21.53 12.56
C PRO A 171 25.47 21.11 13.96
N ASP A 172 25.43 22.06 14.89
CA ASP A 172 25.26 21.82 16.34
C ASP A 172 23.98 21.08 16.75
N PHE A 173 22.98 20.95 15.87
CA PHE A 173 21.80 20.14 16.17
C PHE A 173 22.02 18.62 16.00
N LEU A 174 23.14 18.21 15.39
CA LEU A 174 23.56 16.81 15.18
C LEU A 174 24.73 16.39 16.10
N LYS A 175 25.12 17.23 17.06
CA LYS A 175 25.99 16.84 18.18
C LYS A 175 25.19 16.32 19.36
#